data_AF-A0A3A8QSR9-F1
#
_entry.id   AF-A0A3A8QSR9-F1
#
_cell.length_a   1.000
_cell.length_b   1.000
_cell.length_c   1.000
_cell.angle_alpha   90.00
_cell.angle_beta   90.00
_cell.angle_gamma   90.00
#
_symmetry.space_group_name_H-M   'P 1'
#
loop_
_entity.id
_entity.type
_entity.pdbx_description
1 polymer ?
#
loop_
_entity_poly.entity_id
_entity_poly.type
_entity_poly.pdbx_seq_one_letter_code
_entity_poly.pdbx_strand_id
1 'polypeptide(L)'
;MERRGVAVSRQGAYLPGVDWQDGDMRLRRWTHGLWVVLGVELGGCAGPRQGAYEQRGFDTPSNSCRTQPALCIGPESVLPGIRAAEVAVVAAGAGAMLDEDAKRSVEFVLKECAEQARSQVLLRYHEGKSPTREQCKEQVRNAQGEFVSRAIWLGDQMHAVALGCVEQKHDSMMPGRFSIEPTYRFDRRTGISTLLSKEEVQLLKQPRFRHELKGTLTPDVVIHTGHPTQALGVYDFKFPCTNIDRPPPWREPEGAPRGSPSQKELYMEALQLNASRVLRVIPRLGIFE
;
A
#
# COMPACT_ATOMS: atom_id res chain seq x y z
N MET A 1 -5.83 -4.79 -41.71
CA MET A 1 -6.30 -5.28 -40.40
C MET A 1 -5.31 -6.34 -39.91
N GLU A 2 -5.09 -6.62 -38.64
CA GLU A 2 -5.92 -6.40 -37.44
C GLU A 2 -5.01 -6.10 -36.23
N ARG A 3 -5.29 -5.02 -35.46
CA ARG A 3 -4.45 -4.66 -34.29
C ARG A 3 -4.95 -5.37 -33.03
N ARG A 4 -4.21 -6.37 -32.55
CA ARG A 4 -4.46 -7.01 -31.25
C ARG A 4 -4.13 -6.04 -30.11
N GLY A 5 -5.16 -5.42 -29.52
CA GLY A 5 -5.04 -4.79 -28.21
C GLY A 5 -4.97 -5.86 -27.12
N VAL A 6 -3.90 -5.87 -26.33
CA VAL A 6 -3.78 -6.76 -25.17
C VAL A 6 -4.33 -6.04 -23.94
N ALA A 7 -5.16 -6.75 -23.17
CA ALA A 7 -5.86 -6.22 -22.00
C ALA A 7 -4.92 -6.00 -20.81
N VAL A 8 -5.34 -5.14 -19.86
CA VAL A 8 -4.49 -4.66 -18.76
C VAL A 8 -5.20 -4.89 -17.43
N SER A 9 -4.96 -6.04 -16.79
CA SER A 9 -5.31 -6.17 -15.36
C SER A 9 -4.42 -5.25 -14.51
N ARG A 10 -4.81 -5.04 -13.26
CA ARG A 10 -4.21 -4.04 -12.35
C ARG A 10 -3.19 -4.69 -11.39
N GLN A 11 -2.44 -3.83 -10.72
CA GLN A 11 -1.40 -4.13 -9.72
C GLN A 11 -0.13 -4.88 -10.23
N GLY A 12 1.02 -4.34 -9.82
CA GLY A 12 2.35 -4.67 -10.35
C GLY A 12 2.89 -3.61 -11.32
N ALA A 13 4.20 -3.34 -11.24
CA ALA A 13 4.83 -2.19 -11.89
C ALA A 13 4.69 -2.17 -13.42
N TYR A 14 3.96 -1.19 -13.94
CA TYR A 14 3.92 -0.88 -15.37
C TYR A 14 5.20 -0.13 -15.77
N LEU A 15 6.03 -0.64 -16.68
CA LEU A 15 7.17 0.12 -17.25
C LEU A 15 7.28 -0.07 -18.78
N PRO A 16 7.90 0.89 -19.51
CA PRO A 16 7.95 0.85 -20.97
C PRO A 16 9.15 0.06 -21.52
N GLY A 17 8.88 -0.80 -22.51
CA GLY A 17 9.82 -0.95 -23.63
C GLY A 17 9.91 0.39 -24.36
N VAL A 18 11.13 0.83 -24.65
CA VAL A 18 11.41 2.21 -25.11
C VAL A 18 11.57 2.24 -26.63
N ASP A 19 11.00 3.25 -27.27
CA ASP A 19 11.40 3.71 -28.60
C ASP A 19 12.04 5.10 -28.43
N TRP A 20 13.20 5.31 -29.04
CA TRP A 20 14.06 6.48 -28.79
C TRP A 20 14.19 7.32 -30.05
N GLN A 21 13.61 8.52 -30.06
CA GLN A 21 13.99 9.60 -30.98
C GLN A 21 14.04 10.94 -30.24
N ASP A 22 15.06 11.74 -30.56
CA ASP A 22 15.30 13.05 -29.96
C ASP A 22 14.23 14.08 -30.32
N GLY A 23 14.00 15.03 -29.42
CA GLY A 23 12.92 16.02 -29.53
C GLY A 23 13.10 17.22 -28.60
N ASP A 24 14.23 17.93 -28.71
CA ASP A 24 14.41 19.22 -28.04
C ASP A 24 13.36 20.24 -28.54
N MET A 25 12.58 20.82 -27.63
CA MET A 25 12.45 22.28 -27.54
C MET A 25 11.57 22.78 -26.37
N ARG A 26 12.20 23.62 -25.53
CA ARG A 26 11.66 24.90 -25.00
C ARG A 26 10.41 24.87 -24.10
N LEU A 27 10.64 25.09 -22.81
CA LEU A 27 9.64 25.60 -21.87
C LEU A 27 8.95 26.87 -22.40
N ARG A 28 7.62 26.88 -22.44
CA ARG A 28 6.81 28.07 -22.77
C ARG A 28 6.06 28.58 -21.54
N ARG A 29 6.77 29.34 -20.71
CA ARG A 29 6.26 30.16 -19.60
C ARG A 29 5.07 31.03 -20.06
N TRP A 30 3.94 30.95 -19.35
CA TRP A 30 2.81 31.87 -19.45
C TRP A 30 2.55 32.50 -18.09
N THR A 31 2.23 33.79 -18.07
CA THR A 31 1.97 34.57 -16.86
C THR A 31 0.81 35.56 -17.08
N HIS A 32 0.27 36.05 -15.97
CA HIS A 32 -0.76 37.11 -15.84
C HIS A 32 -2.22 36.69 -16.08
N GLY A 33 -3.07 37.28 -15.25
CA GLY A 33 -4.49 36.99 -15.09
C GLY A 33 -5.03 37.72 -13.85
N LEU A 34 -4.63 38.99 -13.69
CA LEU A 34 -5.07 39.83 -12.58
C LEU A 34 -6.56 40.17 -12.73
N TRP A 35 -7.34 40.01 -11.67
CA TRP A 35 -8.56 40.79 -11.46
C TRP A 35 -8.70 41.15 -9.98
N VAL A 36 -8.98 42.42 -9.73
CA VAL A 36 -9.24 42.99 -8.40
C VAL A 36 -10.65 43.57 -8.44
N VAL A 37 -11.46 43.27 -7.42
CA VAL A 37 -12.68 44.02 -7.10
C VAL A 37 -12.70 44.22 -5.59
N LEU A 38 -12.96 45.46 -5.15
CA LEU A 38 -13.04 45.86 -3.73
C LEU A 38 -14.46 45.64 -3.19
N GLY A 39 -14.60 45.39 -1.89
CA GLY A 39 -15.88 45.28 -1.18
C GLY A 39 -15.76 45.79 0.26
N VAL A 40 -16.45 46.90 0.57
CA VAL A 40 -16.27 47.74 1.78
C VAL A 40 -17.67 48.22 2.21
N GLU A 41 -18.11 48.20 3.47
CA GLU A 41 -17.48 47.71 4.72
C GLU A 41 -18.49 46.77 5.44
N LEU A 42 -18.82 46.70 6.74
CA LEU A 42 -18.49 47.37 8.02
C LEU A 42 -18.99 46.45 9.16
N GLY A 43 -18.47 46.55 10.40
CA GLY A 43 -19.32 46.29 11.59
C GLY A 43 -18.69 45.69 12.86
N GLY A 44 -18.58 46.51 13.91
CA GLY A 44 -18.86 46.11 15.30
C GLY A 44 -17.71 45.54 16.16
N CYS A 45 -17.41 46.22 17.27
CA CYS A 45 -16.46 45.76 18.29
C CYS A 45 -17.17 45.21 19.54
N ALA A 46 -16.64 44.18 20.19
CA ALA A 46 -16.99 43.82 21.57
C ALA A 46 -15.79 43.18 22.31
N GLY A 47 -15.63 43.54 23.59
CA GLY A 47 -14.53 43.11 24.46
C GLY A 47 -14.84 41.87 25.34
N PRO A 48 -13.92 41.50 26.25
CA PRO A 48 -13.85 40.14 26.81
C PRO A 48 -14.69 39.88 28.06
N ARG A 49 -14.91 38.59 28.34
CA ARG A 49 -15.01 38.03 29.70
C ARG A 49 -14.74 36.52 29.71
N GLN A 50 -14.20 36.04 30.83
CA GLN A 50 -14.08 34.62 31.14
C GLN A 50 -15.41 34.09 31.71
N GLY A 51 -15.68 32.81 31.53
CA GLY A 51 -16.83 32.12 32.11
C GLY A 51 -16.72 30.62 31.89
N ALA A 52 -16.16 29.91 32.87
CA ALA A 52 -16.04 28.46 32.79
C ALA A 52 -17.36 27.77 33.17
N TYR A 53 -17.73 26.73 32.43
CA TYR A 53 -18.55 25.66 32.96
C TYR A 53 -18.03 24.32 32.43
N GLU A 54 -17.55 23.47 33.32
CA GLU A 54 -16.98 22.17 32.93
C GLU A 54 -18.10 21.18 32.61
N GLN A 55 -18.25 20.80 31.34
CA GLN A 55 -18.78 19.47 31.02
C GLN A 55 -17.64 18.46 31.04
N ARG A 56 -17.14 18.18 32.25
CA ARG A 56 -16.15 17.12 32.48
C ARG A 56 -16.84 15.77 32.38
N GLY A 57 -17.01 15.29 31.15
CA GLY A 57 -17.37 13.90 30.89
C GLY A 57 -16.34 12.97 31.56
N PHE A 58 -16.80 11.86 32.13
CA PHE A 58 -15.91 10.82 32.63
C PHE A 58 -15.33 10.03 31.46
N ASP A 59 -14.33 10.61 30.80
CA ASP A 59 -13.53 9.91 29.80
C ASP A 59 -12.82 8.72 30.44
N THR A 60 -13.10 7.52 29.92
CA THR A 60 -12.36 6.30 30.21
C THR A 60 -10.86 6.57 29.98
N PRO A 61 -9.93 6.09 30.83
CA PRO A 61 -8.50 6.42 30.74
C PRO A 61 -7.86 6.26 29.35
N SER A 62 -8.39 5.34 28.53
CA SER A 62 -8.00 5.13 27.13
C SER A 62 -8.23 6.33 26.21
N ASN A 63 -9.26 7.17 26.39
CA ASN A 63 -9.50 8.33 25.52
C ASN A 63 -8.55 9.48 25.84
N SER A 64 -8.28 9.73 27.13
CA SER A 64 -7.28 10.72 27.58
C SER A 64 -5.87 10.37 27.11
N CYS A 65 -5.50 9.08 27.15
CA CYS A 65 -4.24 8.60 26.58
C CYS A 65 -4.09 8.82 25.07
N ARG A 66 -5.20 8.89 24.32
CA ARG A 66 -5.20 9.16 22.87
C ARG A 66 -4.84 10.61 22.53
N THR A 67 -5.07 11.56 23.45
CA THR A 67 -4.84 13.00 23.22
C THR A 67 -3.64 13.55 24.00
N GLN A 68 -3.30 12.99 25.16
CA GLN A 68 -2.15 13.39 25.98
C GLN A 68 -1.41 12.17 26.57
N PRO A 69 -0.44 11.60 25.85
CA PRO A 69 0.28 10.38 26.29
C PRO A 69 1.01 10.49 27.64
N ALA A 70 1.34 11.71 28.09
CA ALA A 70 1.98 11.94 29.38
C ALA A 70 1.12 11.54 30.60
N LEU A 71 -0.20 11.44 30.43
CA LEU A 71 -1.14 11.06 31.49
C LEU A 71 -1.19 9.54 31.75
N CYS A 72 -0.52 8.72 30.93
CA CYS A 72 -0.60 7.26 30.97
C CYS A 72 0.44 6.61 31.90
N ILE A 73 1.28 7.40 32.58
CA ILE A 73 2.37 6.93 33.43
C ILE A 73 1.90 6.89 34.90
N GLY A 74 1.24 5.80 35.28
CA GLY A 74 0.75 5.58 36.65
C GLY A 74 0.63 4.08 37.00
N PRO A 75 0.90 3.63 38.25
CA PRO A 75 1.02 2.19 38.55
C PRO A 75 -0.29 1.39 38.63
N GLU A 76 -1.46 2.02 38.61
CA GLU A 76 -2.73 1.40 39.05
C GLU A 76 -3.62 0.82 37.93
N SER A 77 -3.10 0.63 36.71
CA SER A 77 -3.87 0.15 35.55
C SER A 77 -3.94 -1.40 35.40
N VAL A 78 -3.42 -2.16 36.37
CA VAL A 78 -3.33 -3.63 36.29
C VAL A 78 -4.58 -4.31 36.85
N LEU A 79 -5.54 -4.65 35.98
CA LEU A 79 -6.59 -5.62 36.31
C LEU A 79 -6.05 -7.05 36.28
N PRO A 80 -6.22 -7.87 37.33
CA PRO A 80 -5.72 -9.24 37.36
C PRO A 80 -6.66 -10.19 36.59
N GLY A 81 -6.18 -10.86 35.53
CA GLY A 81 -7.00 -11.92 34.91
C GLY A 81 -6.57 -12.52 33.56
N ILE A 82 -5.64 -11.93 32.80
CA ILE A 82 -5.18 -12.52 31.52
C ILE A 82 -3.64 -12.49 31.46
N ARG A 83 -3.02 -13.57 30.98
CA ARG A 83 -1.55 -13.66 30.87
C ARG A 83 -1.02 -12.90 29.66
N ALA A 84 -0.31 -11.81 29.95
CA ALA A 84 0.73 -11.15 29.16
C ALA A 84 0.80 -11.47 27.65
N ALA A 85 0.22 -10.56 26.85
CA ALA A 85 0.88 -10.07 25.64
C ALA A 85 1.23 -8.60 25.91
N GLU A 86 2.49 -8.32 26.22
CA GLU A 86 2.94 -6.96 26.54
C GLU A 86 3.08 -6.13 25.26
N VAL A 87 2.03 -5.39 24.91
CA VAL A 87 2.05 -4.49 23.74
C VAL A 87 2.89 -3.25 24.08
N ALA A 88 4.19 -3.33 23.78
CA ALA A 88 5.13 -2.23 23.93
C ALA A 88 4.84 -1.12 22.88
N VAL A 89 4.01 -0.15 23.24
CA VAL A 89 3.72 1.03 22.40
C VAL A 89 4.93 1.98 22.42
N VAL A 90 5.89 1.74 21.52
CA VAL A 90 7.09 2.57 21.38
C VAL A 90 6.73 3.95 20.80
N ALA A 91 7.33 5.00 21.37
CA ALA A 91 6.92 6.38 21.21
C ALA A 91 6.98 6.93 19.77
N ALA A 92 6.07 7.87 19.47
CA ALA A 92 6.13 8.70 18.28
C ALA A 92 7.29 9.70 18.39
N GLY A 93 8.30 9.54 17.53
CA GLY A 93 9.46 10.42 17.44
C GLY A 93 10.28 10.16 16.18
N ALA A 94 10.97 11.17 15.66
CA ALA A 94 11.83 11.03 14.48
C ALA A 94 12.99 10.06 14.81
N GLY A 95 13.02 8.91 14.13
CA GLY A 95 13.96 7.82 14.43
C GLY A 95 13.29 6.48 14.78
N ALA A 96 11.95 6.40 14.80
CA ALA A 96 11.20 5.17 15.02
C ALA A 96 11.44 4.11 13.92
N MET A 97 12.54 3.36 14.04
CA MET A 97 12.78 2.12 13.29
C MET A 97 11.62 1.14 13.49
N LEU A 98 11.47 0.21 12.55
CA LEU A 98 10.72 -1.01 12.81
C LEU A 98 11.67 -1.95 13.56
N ASP A 99 11.44 -2.16 14.85
CA ASP A 99 12.17 -3.14 15.64
C ASP A 99 11.75 -4.58 15.27
N GLU A 100 12.50 -5.56 15.74
CA GLU A 100 12.31 -6.95 15.33
C GLU A 100 11.02 -7.59 15.87
N ASP A 101 10.46 -7.12 16.99
CA ASP A 101 9.23 -7.70 17.55
C ASP A 101 7.98 -7.06 16.94
N ALA A 102 7.99 -5.75 16.68
CA ALA A 102 7.02 -5.10 15.80
C ALA A 102 7.05 -5.69 14.38
N LYS A 103 8.25 -5.95 13.82
CA LYS A 103 8.41 -6.65 12.54
C LYS A 103 7.79 -8.03 12.56
N ARG A 104 8.15 -8.90 13.51
CA ARG A 104 7.58 -10.26 13.65
C ARG A 104 6.06 -10.24 13.78
N SER A 105 5.51 -9.25 14.49
CA SER A 105 4.06 -9.09 14.70
C SER A 105 3.33 -8.75 13.39
N VAL A 106 3.89 -7.81 12.61
CA VAL A 106 3.40 -7.49 11.25
C VAL A 106 3.53 -8.70 10.33
N GLU A 107 4.71 -9.33 10.29
CA GLU A 107 5.02 -10.50 9.46
C GLU A 107 4.09 -11.69 9.74
N PHE A 108 3.78 -11.95 11.01
CA PHE A 108 2.82 -12.97 11.43
C PHE A 108 1.41 -12.71 10.85
N VAL A 109 0.88 -11.49 11.05
CA VAL A 109 -0.47 -11.13 10.58
C VAL A 109 -0.57 -11.10 9.06
N LEU A 110 0.46 -10.60 8.36
CA LEU A 110 0.52 -10.64 6.91
C LEU A 110 0.51 -12.09 6.41
N LYS A 111 1.27 -12.99 7.05
CA LYS A 111 1.21 -14.43 6.73
C LYS A 111 -0.20 -15.00 6.97
N GLU A 112 -0.83 -14.75 8.12
CA GLU A 112 -2.21 -15.20 8.38
C GLU A 112 -3.18 -14.75 7.27
N CYS A 113 -3.13 -13.48 6.88
CA CYS A 113 -4.01 -12.96 5.83
C CYS A 113 -3.75 -13.59 4.46
N ALA A 114 -2.49 -13.94 4.13
CA ALA A 114 -2.17 -14.70 2.91
C ALA A 114 -2.73 -16.14 2.94
N GLU A 115 -2.58 -16.84 4.07
CA GLU A 115 -3.10 -18.21 4.24
C GLU A 115 -4.63 -18.23 4.18
N GLN A 116 -5.28 -17.30 4.87
CA GLN A 116 -6.73 -17.10 4.86
C GLN A 116 -7.22 -16.80 3.44
N ALA A 117 -6.59 -15.87 2.74
CA ALA A 117 -6.97 -15.49 1.38
C ALA A 117 -6.86 -16.66 0.40
N ARG A 118 -5.73 -17.38 0.39
CA ARG A 118 -5.56 -18.57 -0.45
C ARG A 118 -6.64 -19.61 -0.13
N SER A 119 -6.88 -19.88 1.14
CA SER A 119 -7.80 -20.93 1.57
C SER A 119 -9.26 -20.59 1.23
N GLN A 120 -9.71 -19.35 1.47
CA GLN A 120 -11.07 -18.92 1.15
C GLN A 120 -11.32 -18.86 -0.36
N VAL A 121 -10.38 -18.35 -1.16
CA VAL A 121 -10.53 -18.25 -2.63
C VAL A 121 -10.53 -19.63 -3.28
N LEU A 122 -9.62 -20.54 -2.86
CA LEU A 122 -9.63 -21.91 -3.37
C LEU A 122 -10.87 -22.69 -2.91
N LEU A 123 -11.36 -22.50 -1.69
CA LEU A 123 -12.63 -23.10 -1.24
C LEU A 123 -13.81 -22.64 -2.10
N ARG A 124 -13.90 -21.33 -2.37
CA ARG A 124 -15.02 -20.73 -3.11
C ARG A 124 -15.03 -21.06 -4.61
N TYR A 125 -13.87 -21.16 -5.24
CA TYR A 125 -13.76 -21.25 -6.72
C TYR A 125 -13.01 -22.49 -7.24
N HIS A 126 -12.52 -23.36 -6.35
CA HIS A 126 -11.75 -24.54 -6.74
C HIS A 126 -11.84 -25.71 -5.72
N GLU A 127 -12.97 -25.83 -4.99
CA GLU A 127 -13.26 -26.94 -4.07
C GLU A 127 -12.18 -27.15 -2.96
N GLY A 128 -11.44 -26.09 -2.60
CA GLY A 128 -10.32 -26.13 -1.64
C GLY A 128 -9.02 -26.75 -2.19
N LYS A 129 -9.04 -27.25 -3.44
CA LYS A 129 -7.90 -27.86 -4.11
C LYS A 129 -6.96 -26.77 -4.64
N SER A 130 -5.71 -27.12 -4.96
CA SER A 130 -4.82 -26.22 -5.73
C SER A 130 -4.88 -26.60 -7.22
N PRO A 131 -4.96 -25.64 -8.15
CA PRO A 131 -5.14 -25.95 -9.58
C PRO A 131 -3.91 -26.62 -10.22
N THR A 132 -4.16 -27.35 -11.31
CA THR A 132 -3.10 -27.86 -12.19
C THR A 132 -2.47 -26.76 -13.04
N ARG A 133 -1.33 -27.07 -13.66
CA ARG A 133 -0.62 -26.15 -14.57
C ARG A 133 -1.44 -25.81 -15.81
N GLU A 134 -2.36 -26.68 -16.18
CA GLU A 134 -3.24 -26.56 -17.33
C GLU A 134 -4.43 -25.68 -16.95
N GLN A 135 -5.05 -25.95 -15.80
CA GLN A 135 -6.11 -25.12 -15.22
C GLN A 135 -5.66 -23.67 -15.02
N CYS A 136 -4.43 -23.45 -14.53
CA CYS A 136 -3.87 -22.11 -14.36
C CYS A 136 -3.73 -21.30 -15.68
N LYS A 137 -3.68 -21.96 -16.84
CA LYS A 137 -3.58 -21.31 -18.17
C LYS A 137 -4.94 -21.04 -18.83
N GLU A 138 -6.00 -21.71 -18.38
CA GLU A 138 -7.36 -21.55 -18.91
C GLU A 138 -7.77 -20.08 -18.95
N GLN A 139 -8.50 -19.67 -19.99
CA GLN A 139 -8.97 -18.30 -20.12
C GLN A 139 -10.31 -18.13 -19.42
N VAL A 140 -10.39 -17.11 -18.56
CA VAL A 140 -11.61 -16.71 -17.83
C VAL A 140 -11.85 -15.22 -18.06
N ARG A 141 -13.09 -14.75 -17.92
CA ARG A 141 -13.37 -13.30 -17.96
C ARG A 141 -13.18 -12.69 -16.57
N ASN A 142 -12.49 -11.56 -16.50
CA ASN A 142 -12.43 -10.73 -15.29
C ASN A 142 -13.74 -9.90 -15.12
N ALA A 143 -13.84 -9.14 -14.03
CA ALA A 143 -15.00 -8.29 -13.76
C ALA A 143 -15.21 -7.16 -14.78
N GLN A 144 -14.18 -6.85 -15.60
CA GLN A 144 -14.19 -5.88 -16.68
C GLN A 144 -14.56 -6.53 -18.04
N GLY A 145 -14.81 -7.84 -18.06
CA GLY A 145 -15.14 -8.62 -19.26
C GLY A 145 -13.92 -8.99 -20.13
N GLU A 146 -12.72 -8.52 -19.78
CA GLU A 146 -11.45 -8.86 -20.44
C GLU A 146 -11.11 -10.34 -20.19
N PHE A 147 -10.56 -11.05 -21.18
CA PHE A 147 -10.06 -12.41 -20.97
C PHE A 147 -8.67 -12.37 -20.32
N VAL A 148 -8.51 -13.14 -19.25
CA VAL A 148 -7.25 -13.32 -18.50
C VAL A 148 -7.04 -14.82 -18.21
N SER A 149 -5.81 -15.22 -17.87
CA SER A 149 -5.58 -16.58 -17.38
C SER A 149 -6.21 -16.78 -15.99
N ARG A 150 -6.65 -18.02 -15.70
CA ARG A 150 -7.15 -18.40 -14.37
C ARG A 150 -6.13 -18.13 -13.26
N ALA A 151 -4.83 -18.21 -13.56
CA ALA A 151 -3.77 -17.83 -12.62
C ALA A 151 -3.80 -16.35 -12.23
N ILE A 152 -3.99 -15.45 -13.20
CA ILE A 152 -4.15 -14.01 -12.93
C ILE A 152 -5.43 -13.80 -12.11
N TRP A 153 -6.56 -14.33 -12.59
CA TRP A 153 -7.86 -14.14 -11.94
C TRP A 153 -7.88 -14.67 -10.48
N LEU A 154 -7.34 -15.85 -10.21
CA LEU A 154 -7.21 -16.37 -8.84
C LEU A 154 -6.26 -15.52 -7.99
N GLY A 155 -5.18 -14.99 -8.57
CA GLY A 155 -4.30 -14.02 -7.93
C GLY A 155 -5.07 -12.76 -7.52
N ASP A 156 -5.77 -12.13 -8.45
CA ASP A 156 -6.58 -10.93 -8.24
C ASP A 156 -7.61 -11.14 -7.11
N GLN A 157 -8.26 -12.32 -7.07
CA GLN A 157 -9.16 -12.68 -5.96
C GLN A 157 -8.43 -12.84 -4.62
N MET A 158 -7.22 -13.42 -4.60
CA MET A 158 -6.45 -13.61 -3.36
C MET A 158 -5.85 -12.30 -2.83
N HIS A 159 -5.34 -11.40 -3.68
CA HIS A 159 -4.95 -10.05 -3.26
C HIS A 159 -6.14 -9.32 -2.62
N ALA A 160 -7.32 -9.32 -3.26
CA ALA A 160 -8.51 -8.67 -2.71
C ALA A 160 -8.92 -9.18 -1.32
N VAL A 161 -8.86 -10.50 -1.07
CA VAL A 161 -9.18 -11.07 0.25
C VAL A 161 -8.05 -10.83 1.27
N ALA A 162 -6.78 -10.88 0.86
CA ALA A 162 -5.64 -10.64 1.74
C ALA A 162 -5.60 -9.18 2.21
N LEU A 163 -5.72 -8.22 1.28
CA LEU A 163 -5.80 -6.80 1.58
C LEU A 163 -7.02 -6.48 2.45
N GLY A 164 -8.18 -7.09 2.19
CA GLY A 164 -9.35 -6.95 3.06
C GLY A 164 -9.15 -7.49 4.48
N CYS A 165 -8.34 -8.54 4.67
CA CYS A 165 -7.94 -9.05 5.99
C CYS A 165 -6.94 -8.12 6.69
N VAL A 166 -6.00 -7.53 5.94
CA VAL A 166 -5.04 -6.55 6.46
C VAL A 166 -5.74 -5.25 6.87
N GLU A 167 -6.73 -4.79 6.10
CA GLU A 167 -7.54 -3.61 6.44
C GLU A 167 -8.23 -3.76 7.81
N GLN A 168 -8.68 -4.98 8.15
CA GLN A 168 -9.32 -5.30 9.43
C GLN A 168 -8.34 -5.42 10.61
N LYS A 169 -7.03 -5.57 10.36
CA LYS A 169 -6.01 -5.83 11.39
C LYS A 169 -4.95 -4.72 11.54
N HIS A 170 -4.81 -3.78 10.59
CA HIS A 170 -3.67 -2.86 10.57
C HIS A 170 -3.61 -1.91 11.78
N ASP A 171 -4.75 -1.39 12.24
CA ASP A 171 -4.78 -0.52 13.42
C ASP A 171 -4.40 -1.25 14.72
N SER A 172 -4.61 -2.56 14.82
CA SER A 172 -4.09 -3.36 15.95
C SER A 172 -2.60 -3.69 15.86
N MET A 173 -1.99 -3.56 14.67
CA MET A 173 -0.55 -3.77 14.48
C MET A 173 0.24 -2.49 14.67
N MET A 174 -0.09 -1.44 13.91
CA MET A 174 0.70 -0.22 13.77
C MET A 174 -0.20 0.98 13.39
N PRO A 175 -0.95 1.56 14.37
CA PRO A 175 -1.86 2.69 14.13
C PRO A 175 -1.19 3.83 13.35
N GLY A 176 -1.80 4.27 12.24
CA GLY A 176 -1.31 5.39 11.42
C GLY A 176 0.08 5.23 10.79
N ARG A 177 0.72 4.05 10.91
CA ARG A 177 2.07 3.76 10.41
C ARG A 177 2.08 2.69 9.31
N PHE A 178 0.92 2.49 8.69
CA PHE A 178 0.61 1.43 7.75
C PHE A 178 -0.11 2.00 6.53
N SER A 179 0.21 1.52 5.33
CA SER A 179 -0.49 1.88 4.08
C SER A 179 -0.78 0.65 3.23
N ILE A 180 -2.05 0.52 2.79
CA ILE A 180 -2.49 -0.47 1.79
C ILE A 180 -2.51 0.16 0.40
N GLU A 181 -1.94 -0.54 -0.58
CA GLU A 181 -1.79 -0.14 -1.99
C GLU A 181 -1.31 1.31 -2.24
N PRO A 182 -0.35 1.88 -1.48
CA PRO A 182 0.17 3.21 -1.76
C PRO A 182 0.81 3.23 -3.15
N THR A 183 0.33 4.12 -4.03
CA THR A 183 0.80 4.20 -5.41
C THR A 183 1.77 5.37 -5.56
N TYR A 184 3.00 5.09 -5.98
CA TYR A 184 4.06 6.08 -6.15
C TYR A 184 4.37 6.32 -7.63
N ARG A 185 4.61 7.57 -8.01
CA ARG A 185 5.26 7.96 -9.27
C ARG A 185 6.73 8.26 -8.96
N PHE A 186 7.64 7.43 -9.47
CA PHE A 186 9.08 7.49 -9.18
C PHE A 186 9.86 8.11 -10.34
N ASP A 187 10.49 9.27 -10.13
CA ASP A 187 11.43 9.85 -11.08
C ASP A 187 12.85 9.32 -10.81
N ARG A 188 13.26 8.29 -11.56
CA ARG A 188 14.59 7.67 -11.47
C ARG A 188 15.75 8.64 -11.73
N ARG A 189 15.52 9.78 -12.41
CA ARG A 189 16.55 10.80 -12.68
C ARG A 189 16.82 11.69 -11.47
N THR A 190 15.84 11.86 -10.57
CA THR A 190 16.00 12.65 -9.32
C THR A 190 16.05 11.79 -8.06
N GLY A 191 15.66 10.52 -8.13
CA GLY A 191 15.55 9.65 -6.96
C GLY A 191 14.32 9.98 -6.09
N ILE A 192 13.34 10.71 -6.63
CA ILE A 192 12.18 11.21 -5.87
C ILE A 192 10.94 10.38 -6.20
N SER A 193 10.27 9.87 -5.16
CA SER A 193 8.98 9.19 -5.24
C SER A 193 7.86 10.08 -4.71
N THR A 194 6.94 10.45 -5.60
CA THR A 194 5.73 11.19 -5.25
C THR A 194 4.59 10.20 -5.01
N LEU A 195 4.01 10.20 -3.80
CA LEU A 195 2.78 9.46 -3.50
C LEU A 195 1.61 10.09 -4.28
N LEU A 196 0.78 9.26 -4.92
CA LEU A 196 -0.43 9.69 -5.62
C LEU A 196 -1.65 9.59 -4.70
N SER A 197 -2.56 10.56 -4.81
CA SER A 197 -3.86 10.51 -4.14
C SER A 197 -4.73 9.36 -4.67
N LYS A 198 -5.72 8.91 -3.88
CA LYS A 198 -6.68 7.87 -4.32
C LYS A 198 -7.45 8.36 -5.55
N GLU A 199 -7.73 9.66 -5.61
CA GLU A 199 -8.45 10.37 -6.66
C GLU A 199 -7.65 10.40 -7.97
N GLU A 200 -6.36 10.77 -7.92
CA GLU A 200 -5.45 10.63 -9.07
C GLU A 200 -5.39 9.18 -9.54
N VAL A 201 -5.20 8.22 -8.63
CA VAL A 201 -5.10 6.80 -8.99
C VAL A 201 -6.38 6.31 -9.69
N GLN A 202 -7.57 6.75 -9.26
CA GLN A 202 -8.83 6.40 -9.95
C GLN A 202 -9.02 7.14 -11.29
N LEU A 203 -8.50 8.37 -11.45
CA LEU A 203 -8.48 9.08 -12.72
C LEU A 203 -7.55 8.39 -13.73
N LEU A 204 -6.31 8.10 -13.32
CA LEU A 204 -5.29 7.38 -14.11
C LEU A 204 -5.76 5.95 -14.47
N LYS A 205 -6.61 5.34 -13.64
CA LYS A 205 -7.29 4.05 -13.88
C LYS A 205 -8.36 4.08 -14.98
N GLN A 206 -8.71 5.22 -15.56
CA GLN A 206 -9.65 5.34 -16.70
C GLN A 206 -8.98 5.02 -18.05
N PRO A 207 -9.70 4.51 -19.07
CA PRO A 207 -9.10 4.12 -20.36
C PRO A 207 -8.26 5.19 -21.07
N ARG A 208 -8.64 6.47 -20.95
CA ARG A 208 -7.90 7.62 -21.51
C ARG A 208 -6.51 7.80 -20.87
N PHE A 209 -6.44 7.62 -19.56
CA PHE A 209 -5.27 7.92 -18.74
C PHE A 209 -4.50 6.64 -18.30
N ARG A 210 -4.96 5.45 -18.69
CA ARG A 210 -4.35 4.13 -18.39
C ARG A 210 -2.87 4.02 -18.77
N HIS A 211 -2.40 4.88 -19.69
CA HIS A 211 -1.01 4.98 -20.10
C HIS A 211 -0.11 5.76 -19.11
N GLU A 212 -0.68 6.64 -18.27
CA GLU A 212 0.03 7.42 -17.24
C GLU A 212 0.18 6.66 -15.91
N LEU A 213 -0.52 5.52 -15.75
CA LEU A 213 -0.13 4.51 -14.76
C LEU A 213 1.22 3.85 -15.12
N LYS A 214 1.70 3.99 -16.36
CA LYS A 214 3.01 3.48 -16.78
C LYS A 214 4.12 4.33 -16.14
N GLY A 215 4.94 3.69 -15.32
CA GLY A 215 5.91 4.31 -14.41
C GLY A 215 5.51 4.21 -12.93
N THR A 216 4.27 3.84 -12.60
CA THR A 216 3.83 3.79 -11.19
C THR A 216 4.18 2.48 -10.49
N LEU A 217 4.56 2.61 -9.21
CA LEU A 217 4.88 1.51 -8.31
C LEU A 217 3.79 1.40 -7.26
N THR A 218 3.19 0.21 -7.12
CA THR A 218 2.18 -0.09 -6.08
C THR A 218 2.59 -1.40 -5.40
N PRO A 219 3.22 -1.39 -4.22
CA PRO A 219 3.27 -2.55 -3.35
C PRO A 219 1.92 -2.76 -2.64
N ASP A 220 1.63 -3.97 -2.18
CA ASP A 220 0.39 -4.25 -1.44
C ASP A 220 0.37 -3.53 -0.09
N VAL A 221 1.50 -3.54 0.64
CA VAL A 221 1.63 -3.02 2.00
C VAL A 221 2.95 -2.26 2.17
N VAL A 222 2.89 -1.09 2.82
CA VAL A 222 4.07 -0.35 3.28
C VAL A 222 3.94 0.02 4.76
N ILE A 223 4.98 -0.31 5.53
CA ILE A 223 5.17 0.15 6.90
C ILE A 223 6.01 1.42 6.87
N HIS A 224 5.65 2.43 7.66
CA HIS A 224 6.32 3.74 7.65
C HIS A 224 6.47 4.37 9.04
N THR A 225 7.25 5.45 9.12
CA THR A 225 7.37 6.30 10.32
C THR A 225 6.10 7.10 10.63
N GLY A 226 5.31 7.41 9.60
CA GLY A 226 4.10 8.24 9.69
C GLY A 226 3.64 8.85 8.36
N HIS A 227 4.50 8.83 7.32
CA HIS A 227 4.12 9.20 5.95
C HIS A 227 4.55 8.09 4.96
N PRO A 228 3.75 7.73 3.93
CA PRO A 228 4.02 6.53 3.13
C PRO A 228 5.31 6.57 2.28
N THR A 229 5.91 7.75 2.06
CA THR A 229 7.23 7.88 1.42
C THR A 229 8.40 7.67 2.38
N GLN A 230 8.16 7.66 3.70
CA GLN A 230 9.16 7.38 4.74
C GLN A 230 9.07 5.91 5.15
N ALA A 231 9.32 5.02 4.20
CA ALA A 231 9.14 3.59 4.37
C ALA A 231 10.17 2.97 5.33
N LEU A 232 9.73 1.94 6.05
CA LEU A 232 10.53 1.10 6.94
C LEU A 232 10.55 -0.36 6.46
N GLY A 233 9.51 -0.79 5.75
CA GLY A 233 9.42 -2.09 5.09
C GLY A 233 8.29 -2.11 4.05
N VAL A 234 8.50 -2.88 2.99
CA VAL A 234 7.57 -3.12 1.88
C VAL A 234 7.23 -4.60 1.86
N TYR A 235 5.94 -4.92 1.81
CA TYR A 235 5.44 -6.28 1.71
C TYR A 235 4.51 -6.40 0.50
N ASP A 236 4.72 -7.45 -0.30
CA ASP A 236 4.02 -7.70 -1.56
C ASP A 236 3.60 -9.17 -1.60
N PHE A 237 2.29 -9.44 -1.61
CA PHE A 237 1.76 -10.79 -1.60
C PHE A 237 2.06 -11.49 -2.93
N LYS A 238 2.43 -12.77 -2.87
CA LYS A 238 2.62 -13.59 -4.07
C LYS A 238 1.84 -14.89 -3.94
N PHE A 239 0.81 -15.03 -4.77
CA PHE A 239 -0.07 -16.19 -4.80
C PHE A 239 0.26 -17.13 -5.97
N PRO A 240 1.17 -18.11 -5.81
CA PRO A 240 1.48 -19.08 -6.86
C PRO A 240 0.26 -19.95 -7.18
N CYS A 241 -0.20 -19.93 -8.43
CA CYS A 241 -1.31 -20.78 -8.88
C CYS A 241 -0.91 -22.27 -8.84
N THR A 242 0.28 -22.60 -9.35
CA THR A 242 0.96 -23.91 -9.24
C THR A 242 2.29 -23.80 -8.49
N ASN A 243 2.82 -24.93 -8.01
CA ASN A 243 4.12 -25.03 -7.33
C ASN A 243 4.14 -24.18 -6.06
N ILE A 244 3.45 -24.67 -5.03
CA ILE A 244 3.30 -24.02 -3.72
C ILE A 244 4.54 -24.19 -2.83
N ASP A 245 5.49 -25.03 -3.25
CA ASP A 245 6.62 -25.50 -2.45
C ASP A 245 7.90 -24.68 -2.68
N ARG A 246 7.85 -23.65 -3.55
CA ARG A 246 8.95 -22.73 -3.84
C ARG A 246 8.47 -21.28 -4.01
N PRO A 247 9.20 -20.28 -3.50
CA PRO A 247 8.77 -18.88 -3.58
C PRO A 247 8.89 -18.34 -5.02
N PRO A 248 7.78 -17.92 -5.68
CA PRO A 248 7.82 -17.44 -7.06
C PRO A 248 8.63 -16.13 -7.14
N PRO A 249 9.56 -15.99 -8.12
CA PRO A 249 10.49 -14.85 -8.17
C PRO A 249 9.77 -13.51 -8.29
N TRP A 250 10.49 -12.43 -7.94
CA TRP A 250 10.03 -11.07 -8.21
C TRP A 250 9.76 -10.87 -9.70
N ARG A 251 8.73 -10.08 -10.02
CA ARG A 251 8.30 -9.85 -11.40
C ARG A 251 9.32 -8.94 -12.11
N GLU A 252 9.85 -9.38 -13.25
CA GLU A 252 10.50 -8.48 -14.22
C GLU A 252 9.40 -7.64 -14.90
N PRO A 253 9.57 -6.32 -15.11
CA PRO A 253 8.54 -5.50 -15.73
C PRO A 253 8.23 -5.96 -17.17
N GLU A 254 6.95 -6.02 -17.52
CA GLU A 254 6.51 -6.67 -18.76
C GLU A 254 7.01 -5.95 -20.02
N GLY A 255 7.71 -6.68 -20.89
CA GLY A 255 8.31 -6.16 -22.12
C GLY A 255 9.58 -5.32 -21.91
N ALA A 256 10.16 -5.32 -20.70
CA ALA A 256 11.40 -4.62 -20.43
C ALA A 256 12.63 -5.33 -21.07
N PRO A 257 13.69 -4.58 -21.45
CA PRO A 257 14.95 -5.17 -21.90
C PRO A 257 15.59 -6.12 -20.87
N ARG A 258 16.34 -7.13 -21.34
CA ARG A 258 17.11 -8.03 -20.46
C ARG A 258 18.05 -7.22 -19.58
N GLY A 259 18.02 -7.49 -18.26
CA GLY A 259 18.82 -6.74 -17.29
C GLY A 259 18.17 -5.43 -16.79
N SER A 260 16.88 -5.20 -17.11
CA SER A 260 16.10 -4.17 -16.45
C SER A 260 15.86 -4.52 -14.97
N PRO A 261 15.76 -3.52 -14.07
CA PRO A 261 15.47 -3.77 -12.65
C PRO A 261 14.18 -4.55 -12.44
N SER A 262 14.23 -5.55 -11.55
CA SER A 262 13.07 -6.28 -11.07
C SER A 262 12.15 -5.41 -10.22
N GLN A 263 10.93 -5.89 -9.97
CA GLN A 263 9.99 -5.26 -9.04
C GLN A 263 10.61 -4.99 -7.65
N LYS A 264 11.52 -5.85 -7.15
CA LYS A 264 12.21 -5.63 -5.87
C LYS A 264 13.12 -4.40 -5.93
N GLU A 265 13.99 -4.37 -6.93
CA GLU A 265 14.99 -3.30 -7.11
C GLU A 265 14.29 -1.95 -7.33
N LEU A 266 13.16 -1.92 -8.04
CA LEU A 266 12.35 -0.71 -8.19
C LEU A 266 11.76 -0.21 -6.87
N TYR A 267 11.28 -1.08 -5.98
CA TYR A 267 10.85 -0.66 -4.63
C TYR A 267 12.03 -0.22 -3.76
N MET A 268 13.19 -0.90 -3.86
CA MET A 268 14.41 -0.53 -3.14
C MET A 268 14.92 0.86 -3.56
N GLU A 269 15.02 1.12 -4.87
CA GLU A 269 15.36 2.43 -5.42
C GLU A 269 14.35 3.51 -5.00
N ALA A 270 13.05 3.26 -5.20
CA ALA A 270 12.00 4.26 -5.02
C ALA A 270 11.75 4.66 -3.57
N LEU A 271 11.97 3.75 -2.61
CA LEU A 271 11.70 3.97 -1.20
C LEU A 271 12.98 3.95 -0.35
N GLN A 272 14.16 3.93 -0.99
CA GLN A 272 15.49 3.98 -0.37
C GLN A 272 15.70 2.85 0.66
N LEU A 273 15.21 1.65 0.32
CA LEU A 273 15.24 0.46 1.17
C LEU A 273 16.34 -0.52 0.75
N ASN A 274 16.87 -1.25 1.74
CA ASN A 274 17.75 -2.38 1.51
C ASN A 274 16.95 -3.68 1.23
N ALA A 275 17.66 -4.73 0.81
CA ALA A 275 17.04 -5.96 0.34
C ALA A 275 16.18 -6.67 1.42
N SER A 276 16.61 -6.65 2.69
CA SER A 276 15.90 -7.25 3.82
C SER A 276 14.69 -6.48 4.33
N ARG A 277 14.33 -5.37 3.66
CA ARG A 277 13.13 -4.56 3.90
C ARG A 277 12.14 -4.55 2.73
N VAL A 278 12.40 -5.29 1.66
CA VAL A 278 11.47 -5.45 0.53
C VAL A 278 11.18 -6.94 0.35
N LEU A 279 9.97 -7.36 0.75
CA LEU A 279 9.67 -8.75 1.10
C LEU A 279 8.42 -9.26 0.37
N ARG A 280 8.46 -10.54 -0.03
CA ARG A 280 7.36 -11.32 -0.61
C ARG A 280 6.64 -12.06 0.50
N VAL A 281 5.31 -11.92 0.59
CA VAL A 281 4.49 -12.71 1.53
C VAL A 281 3.78 -13.82 0.75
N ILE A 282 4.13 -15.06 1.03
CA ILE A 282 3.70 -16.24 0.27
C ILE A 282 2.98 -17.22 1.21
N PRO A 283 1.71 -17.60 0.95
CA PRO A 283 1.02 -18.60 1.75
C PRO A 283 1.75 -19.94 1.72
N ARG A 284 1.69 -20.68 2.83
CA ARG A 284 2.38 -21.93 3.19
C ARG A 284 3.89 -21.81 3.39
N LEU A 285 4.57 -20.94 2.63
CA LEU A 285 6.02 -20.77 2.72
C LEU A 285 6.45 -19.72 3.74
N GLY A 286 5.68 -18.64 3.93
CA GLY A 286 6.05 -17.51 4.79
C GLY A 286 6.62 -16.33 3.99
N ILE A 287 7.65 -15.68 4.52
CA ILE A 287 8.13 -14.39 4.04
C ILE A 287 9.58 -14.50 3.54
N PHE A 288 9.84 -13.90 2.37
CA PHE A 288 11.11 -14.03 1.64
C PHE A 288 11.56 -12.71 1.05
N GLU A 289 12.86 -12.47 1.05
CA GLU A 289 13.51 -11.46 0.21
C GLU A 289 13.29 -11.64 -1.29
#